data_AF-A0A431VIC2-F1
#
_entry.id   AF-A0A431VIC2-F1
#
_cell.length_a   1.000
_cell.length_b   1.000
_cell.length_c   1.000
_cell.angle_alpha   90.00
_cell.angle_beta   90.00
_cell.angle_gamma   90.00
#
_symmetry.space_group_name_H-M   'P 1'
#
loop_
_entity.id
_entity.type
_entity.pdbx_description
1 polymer ?
#
loop_
_entity_poly.entity_id
_entity_poly.type
_entity_poly.pdbx_seq_one_letter_code
_entity_poly.pdbx_strand_id
1 'polypeptide(L)'
;MSTPTADTPDALRALLDAYLRCPLDSARAALEQGLRAYQDGWIRARAGADAPPPVAAAPAATPATAAKPARPKFPIAAADLATLGKIADGWAATTADVSRWAWFEDRELVTLDPNPAGSGPEVLRLTATGWAAVGRVPPTA
;
A
#
# COMPACT_ATOMS: atom_id res chain seq x y z
N MET A 1 2.52 -36.72 -8.11
CA MET A 1 2.35 -36.02 -6.81
C MET A 1 1.89 -34.60 -7.14
N SER A 2 0.60 -34.34 -7.07
CA SER A 2 0.05 -33.01 -7.35
C SER A 2 0.27 -32.14 -6.11
N THR A 3 1.07 -31.08 -6.23
CA THR A 3 1.18 -30.05 -5.20
C THR A 3 -0.22 -29.47 -4.94
N PRO A 4 -0.68 -29.38 -3.67
CA PRO A 4 -1.95 -28.74 -3.38
C PRO A 4 -1.85 -27.27 -3.77
N THR A 5 -2.64 -26.88 -4.77
CA THR A 5 -2.74 -25.49 -5.21
C THR A 5 -3.25 -24.65 -4.04
N ALA A 6 -2.41 -23.75 -3.52
CA ALA A 6 -2.68 -22.93 -2.33
C ALA A 6 -3.76 -21.84 -2.54
N ASP A 7 -4.49 -21.91 -3.65
CA ASP A 7 -5.35 -20.85 -4.17
C ASP A 7 -6.84 -21.17 -4.00
N THR A 8 -7.19 -22.16 -3.16
CA THR A 8 -8.60 -22.52 -2.89
C THR A 8 -9.08 -21.96 -1.55
N PRO A 9 -10.38 -21.67 -1.40
CA PRO A 9 -10.94 -21.23 -0.12
C PRO A 9 -10.65 -22.20 1.04
N ASP A 10 -10.67 -23.51 0.78
CA ASP A 10 -10.39 -24.54 1.79
C ASP A 10 -8.91 -24.53 2.22
N ALA A 11 -7.98 -24.32 1.28
CA ALA A 11 -6.56 -24.19 1.59
C ALA A 11 -6.27 -22.92 2.41
N LEU A 12 -6.91 -21.79 2.07
CA LEU A 12 -6.82 -20.55 2.83
C LEU A 12 -7.34 -20.71 4.26
N ARG A 13 -8.47 -21.43 4.42
CA ARG A 13 -9.05 -21.69 5.74
C ARG A 13 -8.13 -22.54 6.61
N ALA A 14 -7.48 -23.55 6.02
CA ALA A 14 -6.47 -24.35 6.70
C ALA A 14 -5.25 -23.52 7.15
N LEU A 15 -4.79 -22.56 6.32
CA LEU A 15 -3.70 -21.63 6.66
C LEU A 15 -4.09 -20.68 7.81
N LEU A 16 -5.32 -20.15 7.77
CA LEU A 16 -5.86 -19.33 8.85
C LEU A 16 -5.94 -20.12 10.16
N ASP A 17 -6.48 -21.34 10.13
CA ASP A 17 -6.58 -22.21 11.32
C ASP A 17 -5.20 -22.61 11.87
N ALA A 18 -4.18 -22.73 11.02
CA ALA A 18 -2.81 -22.98 11.45
C ALA A 18 -2.22 -21.75 12.16
N TYR A 19 -2.41 -20.55 11.60
CA TYR A 19 -1.97 -19.29 12.21
C TYR A 19 -2.67 -19.02 13.54
N LEU A 20 -3.98 -19.24 13.63
CA LEU A 20 -4.75 -19.05 14.86
C LEU A 20 -4.34 -20.01 16.00
N ARG A 21 -3.89 -21.22 15.66
CA ARG A 21 -3.36 -22.18 16.65
C ARG A 21 -1.93 -21.86 17.07
N CYS A 22 -1.10 -21.34 16.17
CA CYS A 22 0.29 -21.02 16.44
C CYS A 22 0.74 -19.84 15.55
N PRO A 23 0.76 -18.60 16.08
CA PRO A 23 1.05 -17.39 15.30
C PRO A 23 2.56 -17.22 15.11
N LEU A 24 3.18 -18.19 14.45
CA LEU A 24 4.58 -18.14 14.02
C LEU A 24 4.71 -17.31 12.74
N ASP A 25 5.86 -16.63 12.55
CA ASP A 25 6.14 -15.85 11.35
C ASP A 25 6.04 -16.67 10.07
N SER A 26 6.41 -17.95 10.10
CA SER A 26 6.27 -18.86 8.96
C SER A 26 4.81 -19.16 8.60
N ALA A 27 3.93 -19.27 9.61
CA ALA A 27 2.50 -19.47 9.39
C ALA A 27 1.84 -18.21 8.84
N ARG A 28 2.26 -17.04 9.33
CA ARG A 28 1.84 -15.74 8.79
C ARG A 28 2.28 -15.56 7.33
N ALA A 29 3.55 -15.82 7.02
CA ALA A 29 4.06 -15.71 5.65
C ALA A 29 3.32 -16.63 4.67
N ALA A 30 3.01 -17.87 5.08
CA ALA A 30 2.24 -18.80 4.27
C ALA A 30 0.80 -18.32 4.02
N LEU A 31 0.15 -17.74 5.04
CA LEU A 31 -1.20 -17.17 4.91
C LEU A 31 -1.21 -15.94 3.98
N GLU A 32 -0.25 -15.02 4.13
CA GLU A 32 -0.11 -13.84 3.26
C GLU A 32 0.15 -14.25 1.80
N GLN A 33 0.97 -15.28 1.58
CA GLN A 33 1.24 -15.82 0.26
C GLN A 33 0.00 -16.45 -0.38
N GLY A 34 -0.75 -17.28 0.37
CA GLY A 34 -2.00 -17.88 -0.11
C GLY A 34 -3.07 -16.83 -0.44
N LEU A 35 -3.22 -15.80 0.40
CA LEU A 35 -4.18 -14.71 0.16
C LEU A 35 -3.86 -13.94 -1.12
N ARG A 36 -2.57 -13.65 -1.37
CA ARG A 36 -2.13 -12.97 -2.58
C ARG A 36 -2.43 -13.79 -3.83
N ALA A 37 -2.13 -15.08 -3.81
CA ALA A 37 -2.37 -15.96 -4.95
C ALA A 37 -3.87 -16.15 -5.23
N TYR A 38 -4.71 -16.25 -4.18
CA TYR A 38 -6.16 -16.26 -4.31
C TYR A 38 -6.71 -14.95 -4.92
N GLN A 39 -6.23 -13.80 -4.44
CA GLN A 39 -6.62 -12.49 -4.98
C GLN A 39 -6.24 -12.36 -6.45
N ASP A 40 -5.01 -12.75 -6.82
CA ASP A 40 -4.54 -12.71 -8.21
C ASP A 40 -5.40 -13.61 -9.11
N GLY A 41 -5.73 -14.82 -8.63
CA GLY A 41 -6.63 -15.75 -9.32
C GLY A 41 -8.03 -15.18 -9.50
N TRP A 42 -8.60 -14.57 -8.45
CA TRP A 42 -9.93 -13.95 -8.49
C TRP A 42 -9.97 -12.73 -9.42
N ILE A 43 -8.97 -11.85 -9.36
CA ILE A 43 -8.84 -10.69 -10.25
C ILE A 43 -8.74 -11.17 -11.69
N ARG A 44 -7.89 -12.17 -11.98
CA ARG A 44 -7.75 -12.72 -13.33
C ARG A 44 -9.04 -13.33 -13.86
N ALA A 45 -9.73 -14.13 -13.04
CA ALA A 45 -11.00 -14.73 -13.41
C ALA A 45 -12.06 -13.67 -13.75
N ARG A 46 -11.98 -12.48 -13.13
CA ARG A 46 -12.94 -11.38 -13.32
C ARG A 46 -12.51 -10.35 -14.37
N ALA A 47 -11.22 -10.20 -14.63
CA ALA A 47 -10.65 -9.30 -15.64
C ALA A 47 -10.80 -9.85 -17.07
N GLY A 48 -11.02 -11.16 -17.25
CA GLY A 48 -11.22 -11.74 -18.57
C GLY A 48 -10.01 -11.52 -19.49
N ALA A 49 -10.24 -11.00 -20.69
CA ALA A 49 -9.20 -10.77 -21.70
C ALA A 49 -8.25 -9.59 -21.40
N ASP A 50 -8.60 -8.73 -20.43
CA ASP A 50 -7.76 -7.61 -19.97
C ASP A 50 -6.75 -8.02 -18.88
N ALA A 51 -6.68 -9.31 -18.55
CA ALA A 51 -5.72 -9.80 -17.56
C ALA A 51 -4.28 -9.69 -18.10
N PRO A 52 -3.35 -9.01 -17.38
CA PRO A 52 -1.95 -9.00 -17.77
C PRO A 52 -1.40 -10.44 -17.79
N PRO A 53 -0.54 -10.79 -18.77
CA PRO A 53 -0.07 -12.16 -18.94
C PRO A 53 0.70 -12.63 -17.70
N PRO A 54 0.65 -13.94 -17.38
CA PRO A 54 1.39 -14.48 -16.25
C PRO A 54 2.89 -14.26 -16.48
N VAL A 55 3.51 -13.52 -15.56
CA VAL A 55 4.97 -13.45 -15.48
C VAL A 55 5.47 -14.83 -15.08
N ALA A 56 5.99 -15.58 -16.04
CA ALA A 56 6.76 -16.80 -15.75
C ALA A 56 7.95 -16.40 -14.87
N ALA A 57 8.21 -17.19 -13.83
CA ALA A 57 9.28 -16.97 -12.87
C ALA A 57 10.65 -16.85 -13.57
N ALA A 58 11.08 -15.62 -13.82
CA ALA A 58 12.44 -15.27 -14.20
C ALA A 58 13.16 -14.72 -12.95
N PRO A 59 14.47 -14.97 -12.79
CA PRO A 59 15.19 -14.55 -11.59
C PRO A 59 15.24 -13.03 -11.51
N ALA A 60 14.91 -12.51 -10.31
CA ALA A 60 15.07 -11.12 -9.89
C ALA A 60 14.73 -10.06 -10.96
N ALA A 61 13.44 -9.77 -11.10
CA ALA A 61 13.02 -8.57 -11.82
C ALA A 61 13.54 -7.33 -11.08
N THR A 62 14.50 -6.65 -11.72
CA THR A 62 14.74 -5.20 -11.53
C THR A 62 13.40 -4.47 -11.45
N PRO A 63 13.25 -3.49 -10.53
CA PRO A 63 11.95 -2.88 -10.26
C PRO A 63 11.37 -2.33 -11.56
N ALA A 64 10.23 -2.90 -11.95
CA ALA A 64 9.41 -2.35 -13.01
C ALA A 64 9.17 -0.88 -12.68
N THR A 65 9.48 0.00 -13.62
CA THR A 65 9.23 1.44 -13.49
C THR A 65 7.75 1.60 -13.17
N ALA A 66 7.44 1.87 -11.90
CA ALA A 66 6.08 2.02 -11.43
C ALA A 66 5.41 3.07 -12.31
N ALA A 67 4.34 2.65 -13.00
CA ALA A 67 3.52 3.56 -13.80
C ALA A 67 3.19 4.78 -12.91
N LYS A 68 3.46 5.99 -13.42
CA LYS A 68 3.28 7.21 -12.63
C LYS A 68 1.85 7.22 -12.09
N PRO A 69 1.67 7.31 -10.76
CA PRO A 69 0.34 7.27 -10.17
C PRO A 69 -0.51 8.41 -10.71
N ALA A 70 -1.78 8.12 -11.00
CA ALA A 70 -2.70 9.08 -11.57
C ALA A 70 -2.84 10.28 -10.62
N ARG A 71 -2.55 11.48 -11.11
CA ARG A 71 -2.64 12.70 -10.30
C ARG A 71 -4.09 12.97 -9.88
N PRO A 72 -4.29 13.59 -8.70
CA PRO A 72 -5.62 14.02 -8.28
C PRO A 72 -6.27 14.93 -9.31
N LYS A 73 -7.58 14.77 -9.52
CA LYS A 73 -8.35 15.52 -10.52
C LYS A 73 -8.76 16.93 -10.06
N PHE A 74 -8.39 17.34 -8.85
CA PHE A 74 -8.68 18.65 -8.29
C PHE A 74 -7.42 19.52 -8.28
N PRO A 75 -7.56 20.86 -8.36
CA PRO A 75 -6.42 21.76 -8.30
C PRO A 75 -5.80 21.77 -6.89
N ILE A 76 -4.47 21.74 -6.84
CA ILE A 76 -3.69 21.87 -5.60
C ILE A 76 -2.77 23.07 -5.79
N ALA A 77 -2.73 23.98 -4.80
CA ALA A 77 -1.87 25.15 -4.89
C ALA A 77 -0.38 24.76 -4.88
N ALA A 78 0.47 25.55 -5.53
CA ALA A 78 1.90 25.26 -5.59
C ALA A 78 2.56 25.19 -4.20
N ALA A 79 2.12 26.03 -3.25
CA ALA A 79 2.60 26.00 -1.87
C ALA A 79 2.22 24.71 -1.13
N ASP A 80 1.03 24.19 -1.40
CA ASP A 80 0.55 22.93 -0.84
C ASP A 80 1.34 21.75 -1.41
N LEU A 81 1.59 21.74 -2.73
CA LEU A 81 2.46 20.74 -3.36
C LEU A 81 3.88 20.78 -2.80
N ALA A 82 4.43 21.96 -2.54
CA ALA A 82 5.74 22.10 -1.91
C ALA A 82 5.75 21.54 -0.48
N THR A 83 4.66 21.70 0.26
CA THR A 83 4.50 21.15 1.61
C THR A 83 4.43 19.63 1.58
N LEU A 84 3.59 19.05 0.71
CA LEU A 84 3.52 17.60 0.50
C LEU A 84 4.87 17.03 0.01
N GLY A 85 5.61 17.78 -0.81
CA GLY A 85 6.94 17.42 -1.26
C GLY A 85 7.94 17.27 -0.12
N LYS A 86 7.95 18.21 0.84
CA LYS A 86 8.80 18.10 2.04
C LYS A 86 8.46 16.87 2.89
N ILE A 87 7.17 16.56 3.04
CA ILE A 87 6.74 15.35 3.76
C ILE A 87 7.20 14.10 3.00
N ALA A 88 7.10 14.10 1.66
CA ALA A 88 7.64 13.03 0.82
C ALA A 88 9.16 12.87 0.93
N ASP A 89 9.89 13.97 1.20
CA ASP A 89 11.34 13.98 1.44
C ASP A 89 11.72 13.52 2.86
N GLY A 90 10.74 13.17 3.71
CA GLY A 90 10.97 12.62 5.04
C GLY A 90 10.81 13.62 6.18
N TRP A 91 10.30 14.83 5.92
CA TRP A 91 9.94 15.75 6.99
C TRP A 91 8.77 15.19 7.80
N ALA A 92 9.00 14.92 9.10
CA ALA A 92 7.99 14.47 10.04
C ALA A 92 7.08 15.62 10.49
N ALA A 93 6.31 16.18 9.54
CA ALA A 93 5.40 17.28 9.79
C ALA A 93 4.25 16.86 10.72
N THR A 94 3.82 17.77 11.59
CA THR A 94 2.69 17.57 12.51
C THR A 94 1.54 18.53 12.20
N THR A 95 0.39 18.31 12.84
CA THR A 95 -0.78 19.20 12.73
C THR A 95 -0.49 20.63 13.22
N ALA A 96 0.55 20.82 14.04
CA ALA A 96 1.02 22.14 14.46
C ALA A 96 1.87 22.86 13.38
N ASP A 97 2.58 22.11 12.54
CA ASP A 97 3.49 22.66 11.52
C ASP A 97 2.75 23.11 10.25
N VAL A 98 1.63 22.45 9.95
CA VAL A 98 0.91 22.61 8.69
C VAL A 98 -0.49 23.16 8.97
N SER A 99 -0.67 24.48 8.92
CA SER A 99 -1.96 25.12 9.25
C SER A 99 -3.14 24.61 8.39
N ARG A 100 -2.86 24.10 7.19
CA ARG A 100 -3.86 23.59 6.24
C ARG A 100 -4.08 22.07 6.33
N TRP A 101 -3.58 21.41 7.38
CA TRP A 101 -3.58 19.94 7.51
C TRP A 101 -4.96 19.32 7.30
N ALA A 102 -6.02 19.93 7.86
CA ALA A 102 -7.39 19.41 7.75
C ALA A 102 -7.90 19.37 6.30
N TRP A 103 -7.46 20.31 5.45
CA TRP A 103 -7.78 20.28 4.03
C TRP A 103 -7.02 19.16 3.29
N PHE A 104 -5.78 18.86 3.70
CA PHE A 104 -5.06 17.71 3.15
C PHE A 104 -5.73 16.40 3.54
N GLU A 105 -6.21 16.27 4.77
CA GLU A 105 -6.92 15.07 5.25
C GLU A 105 -8.27 14.90 4.55
N ASP A 106 -9.10 15.95 4.45
CA ASP A 106 -10.40 15.93 3.73
C ASP A 106 -10.26 15.46 2.27
N ARG A 107 -9.12 15.78 1.64
CA ARG A 107 -8.80 15.39 0.27
C ARG A 107 -8.00 14.10 0.15
N GLU A 108 -7.92 13.35 1.25
CA GLU A 108 -7.21 12.09 1.37
C GLU A 108 -5.75 12.20 0.91
N LEU A 109 -5.12 13.38 0.99
CA LEU A 109 -3.71 13.58 0.63
C LEU A 109 -2.79 13.13 1.77
N VAL A 110 -3.26 13.26 3.01
CA VAL A 110 -2.57 12.78 4.21
C VAL A 110 -3.53 12.02 5.11
N THR A 111 -2.97 11.18 5.97
CA THR A 111 -3.61 10.63 7.17
C THR A 111 -2.84 11.09 8.40
N LEU A 112 -3.50 11.07 9.56
CA LEU A 112 -2.89 11.40 10.84
C LEU A 112 -2.47 10.12 11.56
N ASP A 113 -1.18 10.02 11.86
CA ASP A 113 -0.63 8.99 12.73
C ASP A 113 -0.48 9.55 14.16
N PRO A 114 -0.67 8.71 15.18
CA PRO A 114 -0.30 9.07 16.55
C PRO A 114 1.15 9.54 16.63
N ASN A 115 1.41 10.57 17.44
CA ASN A 115 2.77 11.03 17.66
C ASN A 115 3.60 9.90 18.32
N PRO A 116 4.76 9.52 17.76
CA PRO A 116 5.58 8.44 18.31
C PRO A 116 6.13 8.75 19.72
N ALA A 117 6.17 10.02 20.13
CA ALA A 117 6.50 10.40 21.51
C ALA A 117 5.36 10.13 22.51
N GLY A 118 4.20 9.63 22.06
CA GLY A 118 3.04 9.29 22.88
C GLY A 118 2.22 10.50 23.36
N SER A 119 2.63 11.72 23.03
CA SER A 119 1.89 12.96 23.31
C SER A 119 2.24 14.05 22.29
N GLY A 120 1.39 15.07 22.18
CA GLY A 120 1.58 16.20 21.25
C GLY A 120 0.81 16.06 19.93
N PRO A 121 1.07 16.95 18.96
CA PRO A 121 0.35 16.98 17.69
C PRO A 121 0.63 15.74 16.84
N GLU A 122 -0.40 15.26 16.15
CA GLU A 122 -0.35 14.07 15.29
C GLU A 122 0.56 14.30 14.09
N VAL A 123 1.17 13.22 13.61
CA VAL A 123 2.12 13.25 12.50
C VAL A 123 1.36 13.04 11.19
N LEU A 124 1.61 13.88 10.19
CA LEU A 124 1.02 13.74 8.87
C LEU A 124 1.79 12.68 8.07
N ARG A 125 1.08 11.69 7.55
CA ARG A 125 1.60 10.70 6.59
C ARG A 125 0.94 10.87 5.25
N LEU A 126 1.73 10.87 4.18
CA LEU A 126 1.20 10.85 2.82
C LEU A 126 0.46 9.54 2.55
N THR A 127 -0.77 9.65 2.06
CA THR A 127 -1.50 8.52 1.48
C THR A 127 -0.99 8.24 0.06
N ALA A 128 -1.50 7.19 -0.58
CA ALA A 128 -1.27 6.96 -2.01
C ALA A 128 -1.64 8.18 -2.88
N THR A 129 -2.75 8.88 -2.57
CA THR A 129 -3.17 10.09 -3.29
C THR A 129 -2.21 11.25 -3.05
N GLY A 130 -1.68 11.41 -1.84
CA GLY A 130 -0.65 12.41 -1.52
C GLY A 130 0.65 12.18 -2.29
N TRP A 131 1.13 10.94 -2.33
CA TRP A 131 2.28 10.54 -3.15
C TRP A 131 2.04 10.83 -4.64
N ALA A 132 0.84 10.49 -5.14
CA ALA A 132 0.45 10.77 -6.51
C ALA A 132 0.41 12.28 -6.84
N ALA A 133 -0.07 13.10 -5.89
CA ALA A 133 -0.13 14.55 -6.04
C ALA A 133 1.24 15.17 -6.31
N VAL A 134 2.28 14.70 -5.62
CA VAL A 134 3.67 15.13 -5.84
C VAL A 134 4.37 14.38 -6.97
N GLY A 135 3.68 13.46 -7.66
CA GLY A 135 4.19 12.70 -8.79
C GLY A 135 5.27 11.68 -8.42
N ARG A 136 5.24 11.19 -7.18
CA ARG A 136 6.18 10.19 -6.65
C ARG A 136 5.42 8.94 -6.22
N VAL A 137 6.17 7.87 -5.92
CA VAL A 137 5.60 6.64 -5.34
C VAL A 137 6.08 6.49 -3.90
N PRO A 138 5.26 5.89 -3.02
CA PRO A 138 5.68 5.63 -1.65
C PRO A 138 6.95 4.75 -1.61
N PRO A 139 7.87 4.98 -0.67
CA PRO A 139 8.99 4.09 -0.46
C PRO A 139 8.46 2.69 -0.12
N THR A 140 8.94 1.68 -0.82
CA THR A 140 8.68 0.27 -0.45
C THR A 140 9.39 0.01 0.88
N ALA A 141 8.60 -0.30 1.91
CA ALA A 141 9.10 -0.77 3.20
C ALA A 141 9.80 -2.14 3.08
#